data_AF-A0A549T9S3-F1
#
_entry.id   AF-A0A549T9S3-F1
#
_cell.length_a   1.000
_cell.length_b   1.000
_cell.length_c   1.000
_cell.angle_alpha   90.00
_cell.angle_beta   90.00
_cell.angle_gamma   90.00
#
_symmetry.space_group_name_H-M   'P 1'
#
loop_
_entity.id
_entity.type
_entity.pdbx_description
1 polymer ?
#
loop_
_entity_poly.entity_id
_entity_poly.type
_entity_poly.pdbx_seq_one_letter_code
_entity_poly.pdbx_strand_id
1 'polypeptide(L)'
;MLTLATPVLAVSRYTSTQMACADVQAKIAREGAVILRYSGRKGIPLYDRYVASGRQCSFDEFAKASTVPTADRQNCPVRHCERRPEPEDCRNFLEPGCFGLD
;
A
#
# COMPACT_ATOMS: atom_id res chain seq x y z
N MET A 1 6.47 -9.95 34.51
CA MET A 1 5.82 -9.60 33.23
C MET A 1 6.92 -9.21 32.25
N LEU A 2 7.05 -9.92 31.13
CA LEU A 2 8.06 -9.67 30.10
C LEU A 2 7.40 -8.84 28.99
N THR A 3 7.79 -7.58 28.82
CA THR A 3 7.28 -6.72 27.74
C THR A 3 8.12 -6.97 26.49
N LEU A 4 7.53 -7.63 25.49
CA LEU A 4 8.08 -7.67 24.13
C LEU A 4 7.94 -6.27 23.53
N ALA A 5 9.03 -5.51 23.46
CA ALA A 5 9.06 -4.25 22.74
C ALA A 5 8.95 -4.56 21.24
N THR A 6 7.75 -4.41 20.68
CA THR A 6 7.61 -4.39 19.22
C THR A 6 8.22 -3.07 18.73
N PRO A 7 9.13 -3.10 17.74
CA PRO A 7 9.60 -1.86 17.15
C PRO A 7 8.39 -1.10 16.62
N VAL A 8 8.16 0.11 17.12
CA VAL A 8 7.27 1.06 16.46
C VAL A 8 7.93 1.35 15.11
N LEU A 9 7.41 0.72 14.06
CA LEU A 9 7.74 1.11 12.70
C LEU A 9 7.16 2.50 12.51
N ALA A 10 8.00 3.53 12.69
CA ALA A 10 7.64 4.89 12.35
C ALA A 10 7.38 4.92 10.84
N VAL A 11 6.10 4.92 10.47
CA VAL A 11 5.72 4.95 9.04
C VAL A 11 6.06 6.33 8.50
N SER A 12 7.06 6.40 7.64
CA SER A 12 7.47 7.63 6.98
C SER A 12 6.35 8.16 6.10
N ARG A 13 6.27 9.49 6.01
CA ARG A 13 5.28 10.20 5.19
C ARG A 13 5.99 10.93 4.07
N TYR A 14 5.55 10.73 2.83
CA TYR A 14 6.11 11.38 1.66
C TYR A 14 5.03 12.00 0.78
N THR A 15 5.37 13.07 0.06
CA THR A 15 4.50 13.64 -0.98
C THR A 15 4.89 13.02 -2.32
N SER A 16 4.07 12.14 -2.89
CA SER A 16 4.47 11.37 -4.09
C SER A 16 4.65 12.26 -5.31
N THR A 17 3.88 13.35 -5.44
CA THR A 17 4.00 14.32 -6.54
C THR A 17 5.27 15.18 -6.47
N GLN A 18 6.08 15.08 -5.41
CA GLN A 18 7.39 15.74 -5.26
C GLN A 18 8.57 14.77 -5.50
N MET A 19 8.30 13.52 -5.87
CA MET A 19 9.31 12.48 -6.07
C MET A 19 9.11 11.78 -7.41
N ALA A 20 10.17 11.19 -7.96
CA ALA A 20 10.04 10.33 -9.12
C ALA A 20 9.42 8.98 -8.74
N CYS A 21 8.78 8.31 -9.70
CA CYS A 21 8.17 6.99 -9.47
C CYS A 21 9.16 5.96 -8.94
N ALA A 22 10.39 5.95 -9.47
CA ALA A 22 11.44 5.06 -8.99
C ALA A 22 11.81 5.32 -7.52
N ASP A 23 11.83 6.58 -7.09
CA ASP A 23 12.13 6.95 -5.70
C ASP A 23 10.99 6.51 -4.77
N VAL A 24 9.73 6.73 -5.16
CA VAL A 24 8.55 6.23 -4.42
C VAL A 24 8.66 4.72 -4.21
N GLN A 25 8.92 3.97 -5.28
CA GLN A 25 9.04 2.52 -5.22
C GLN A 25 10.22 2.07 -4.35
N ALA A 26 11.37 2.74 -4.46
CA ALA A 26 12.53 2.46 -3.65
C ALA A 26 12.28 2.72 -2.16
N LYS A 27 11.54 3.78 -1.80
CA LYS A 27 11.14 4.06 -0.41
C LYS A 27 10.22 2.98 0.13
N ILE A 28 9.17 2.63 -0.61
CA ILE A 28 8.26 1.53 -0.24
C ILE A 28 9.04 0.23 -0.04
N ALA A 29 9.94 -0.13 -0.95
CA ALA A 29 10.71 -1.36 -0.88
C ALA A 29 11.67 -1.41 0.32
N ARG A 30 12.32 -0.29 0.65
CA ARG A 30 13.28 -0.21 1.77
C ARG A 30 12.61 -0.20 3.13
N GLU A 31 11.47 0.47 3.26
CA GLU A 31 10.78 0.68 4.53
C GLU A 31 9.66 -0.32 4.77
N GLY A 32 9.29 -1.09 3.73
CA GLY A 32 8.20 -2.06 3.75
C GLY A 32 6.82 -1.41 3.67
N ALA A 33 6.60 -0.29 4.36
CA ALA A 33 5.40 0.51 4.28
C ALA A 33 5.67 2.00 4.48
N VAL A 34 5.00 2.85 3.71
CA VAL A 34 5.06 4.31 3.81
C VAL A 34 3.67 4.90 3.65
N ILE A 35 3.44 6.12 4.14
CA ILE A 35 2.24 6.90 3.83
C ILE A 35 2.58 7.84 2.69
N LEU A 36 1.81 7.78 1.60
CA LEU A 36 1.92 8.74 0.51
C LEU A 36 0.78 9.75 0.57
N ARG A 37 1.14 11.02 0.41
CA ARG A 37 0.24 12.14 0.22
C ARG A 37 0.31 12.59 -1.24
N TYR A 38 -0.84 12.85 -1.86
CA TYR A 38 -0.92 13.47 -3.18
C TYR A 38 -2.28 14.10 -3.43
N SER A 39 -2.37 15.00 -4.39
CA SER A 39 -3.65 15.58 -4.80
C SER A 39 -4.34 14.66 -5.81
N GLY A 40 -5.58 14.27 -5.53
CA GLY A 40 -6.44 13.56 -6.47
C GLY A 40 -6.90 14.45 -7.63
N ARG A 41 -7.67 13.88 -8.57
CA ARG A 41 -8.13 14.57 -9.79
C ARG A 41 -8.92 15.87 -9.56
N LYS A 42 -9.57 16.02 -8.39
CA LYS A 42 -10.35 17.21 -8.01
C LYS A 42 -9.59 18.15 -7.06
N GLY A 43 -8.27 18.01 -6.94
CA GLY A 43 -7.46 18.79 -5.98
C GLY A 43 -7.65 18.38 -4.51
N ILE A 44 -8.46 17.35 -4.25
CA ILE A 44 -8.66 16.81 -2.89
C ILE A 44 -7.37 16.10 -2.47
N PRO A 45 -6.78 16.45 -1.32
CA PRO A 45 -5.60 15.75 -0.82
C PRO A 45 -5.99 14.34 -0.39
N LEU A 46 -5.34 13.36 -0.98
CA LEU A 46 -5.46 11.95 -0.68
C LEU A 46 -4.23 11.49 0.11
N TYR A 47 -4.48 10.56 1.02
CA TYR A 47 -3.48 9.97 1.88
C TYR A 47 -3.81 8.50 2.02
N ASP A 48 -2.83 7.65 1.76
CA ASP A 48 -2.99 6.22 2.01
C ASP A 48 -1.65 5.58 2.36
N ARG A 49 -1.72 4.40 2.98
CA ARG A 49 -0.56 3.58 3.33
C ARG A 49 -0.27 2.60 2.20
N TYR A 50 0.94 2.70 1.66
CA TYR A 50 1.42 1.85 0.59
C TYR A 50 2.48 0.88 1.10
N VAL A 51 2.43 -0.36 0.61
CA VAL A 51 3.23 -1.49 1.10
C VAL A 51 4.06 -2.13 -0.01
N ALA A 52 5.16 -2.75 0.38
CA ALA A 52 6.00 -3.51 -0.54
C ALA A 52 5.35 -4.83 -0.98
N SER A 53 4.65 -5.52 -0.07
CA SER A 53 4.07 -6.86 -0.27
C SER A 53 2.92 -7.15 0.71
N GLY A 54 2.21 -8.28 0.52
CA GLY A 54 1.16 -8.76 1.44
C GLY A 54 1.65 -8.98 2.87
N ARG A 55 2.96 -9.20 3.07
CA ARG A 55 3.59 -9.35 4.40
C ARG A 55 3.45 -8.13 5.31
N GLN A 56 3.12 -6.96 4.78
CA GLN A 56 2.88 -5.74 5.55
C GLN A 56 1.39 -5.44 5.77
N CYS A 57 0.50 -6.33 5.32
CA CYS A 57 -0.93 -6.28 5.54
C CYS A 57 -1.33 -7.14 6.73
N SER A 58 -2.53 -6.88 7.26
CA SER A 58 -3.12 -7.70 8.32
C SER A 58 -3.47 -9.10 7.79
N PHE A 59 -3.71 -10.04 8.70
CA PHE A 59 -4.02 -11.43 8.34
C PHE A 59 -5.24 -11.57 7.41
N ASP A 60 -6.23 -10.70 7.57
CA ASP A 60 -7.46 -10.67 6.78
C ASP A 60 -7.41 -9.64 5.65
N GLU A 61 -6.23 -9.14 5.30
CA GLU A 61 -5.99 -8.19 4.22
C GLU A 61 -5.07 -8.80 3.15
N PHE A 62 -5.04 -8.19 1.97
CA PHE A 62 -4.13 -8.53 0.88
C PHE A 62 -3.56 -7.27 0.24
N ALA A 63 -2.39 -7.38 -0.41
CA ALA A 63 -1.74 -6.25 -1.06
C ALA A 63 -2.32 -6.02 -2.46
N LYS A 64 -3.33 -5.17 -2.57
CA LYS A 64 -3.96 -4.79 -3.83
C LYS A 64 -3.11 -3.81 -4.63
N ALA A 65 -2.92 -4.13 -5.90
CA ALA A 65 -2.29 -3.23 -6.86
C ALA A 65 -3.09 -1.93 -7.03
N SER A 66 -2.39 -0.80 -7.02
CA SER A 66 -2.96 0.53 -7.19
C SER A 66 -1.95 1.44 -7.90
N THR A 67 -2.34 2.68 -8.17
CA THR A 67 -1.45 3.68 -8.75
C THR A 67 -1.54 5.02 -8.03
N VAL A 68 -0.40 5.73 -8.02
CA VAL A 68 -0.32 7.10 -7.50
C VAL A 68 0.33 8.02 -8.52
N PRO A 69 -0.05 9.31 -8.55
CA PRO A 69 0.67 10.30 -9.32
C PRO A 69 2.02 10.63 -8.66
N THR A 70 3.03 10.77 -9.50
CA THR A 70 4.40 11.15 -9.15
C THR A 70 4.87 12.29 -10.05
N ALA A 71 6.01 12.90 -9.75
CA ALA A 71 6.50 14.07 -10.50
C ALA A 71 6.75 13.77 -11.99
N ASP A 72 7.16 12.55 -12.31
CA ASP A 72 7.52 12.08 -13.66
C ASP A 72 6.49 11.12 -14.28
N ARG A 73 5.63 10.48 -13.48
CA ARG A 73 4.64 9.50 -13.96
C ARG A 73 3.28 9.63 -13.25
N GLN A 74 2.20 9.80 -14.02
CA GLN A 74 0.84 9.91 -13.45
C GLN A 74 0.31 8.59 -12.87
N ASN A 75 0.76 7.45 -13.40
CA ASN A 75 0.32 6.12 -12.99
C ASN A 75 1.53 5.30 -12.51
N CYS A 76 2.12 5.71 -11.38
CA CYS A 76 3.20 4.95 -10.75
C CYS A 76 2.61 3.74 -10.01
N PRO A 77 3.02 2.49 -10.31
CA PRO A 77 2.42 1.31 -9.70
C PRO A 77 2.91 1.12 -8.26
N VAL A 78 1.96 0.90 -7.37
CA VAL A 78 2.14 0.70 -5.92
C VAL A 78 1.15 -0.35 -5.42
N ARG A 79 1.21 -0.70 -4.13
CA ARG A 79 0.24 -1.60 -3.49
C ARG A 79 -0.23 -1.01 -2.18
N HIS A 80 -1.49 -1.24 -1.84
CA HIS A 80 -2.07 -0.88 -0.54
C HIS A 80 -2.79 -2.11 0.01
N CYS A 81 -2.99 -2.15 1.33
CA CYS A 81 -3.70 -3.26 1.95
C CYS A 81 -5.21 -3.03 1.81
N GLU A 82 -5.91 -4.03 1.31
CA GLU A 82 -7.37 -4.05 1.24
C GLU A 82 -7.89 -5.31 1.96
N ARG A 83 -9.06 -5.21 2.60
CA ARG A 83 -9.70 -6.36 3.25
C ARG A 83 -10.00 -7.44 2.23
N ARG A 84 -9.70 -8.69 2.60
CA ARG A 84 -10.09 -9.85 1.78
C ARG A 84 -11.62 -9.95 1.75
N PRO A 85 -12.22 -10.25 0.59
CA PRO A 85 -13.65 -10.54 0.52
C PRO A 85 -14.00 -11.73 1.41
N GLU A 86 -15.24 -11.78 1.89
CA GLU A 86 -15.75 -12.98 2.55
C GLU A 86 -15.87 -14.12 1.52
N PRO A 87 -15.70 -15.39 1.92
CA PRO A 87 -15.72 -16.51 0.97
C PRO A 87 -17.01 -16.62 0.15
N GLU A 88 -18.13 -16.14 0.68
CA GLU A 88 -19.42 -16.11 -0.02
C GLU A 88 -19.51 -15.04 -1.11
N ASP A 89 -18.72 -13.96 -1.01
CA ASP A 89 -18.63 -12.90 -2.01
C ASP A 89 -17.68 -13.25 -3.16
N CYS A 90 -16.84 -14.28 -2.98
CA CYS A 90 -15.93 -14.78 -4.00
C CYS A 90 -16.70 -15.57 -5.06
N ARG A 91 -16.91 -14.96 -6.23
CA ARG A 91 -17.59 -15.61 -7.36
C ARG A 91 -16.69 -16.64 -8.02
N ASN A 92 -15.38 -16.37 -8.13
CA ASN A 92 -14.40 -17.29 -8.71
C ASN A 92 -13.00 -17.14 -8.08
N PHE A 93 -12.17 -18.18 -8.18
CA PHE A 93 -10.79 -18.23 -7.64
C PHE A 93 -9.78 -17.24 -8.24
N LEU A 94 -10.13 -16.59 -9.36
CA LEU A 94 -9.27 -15.61 -10.04
C LEU A 94 -9.44 -14.19 -9.48
N GLU A 95 -10.42 -13.98 -8.59
CA GLU A 95 -10.68 -12.66 -8.03
C GLU A 95 -9.59 -12.24 -7.04
N PRO A 96 -9.10 -10.98 -7.10
CA PRO A 96 -8.08 -10.48 -6.17
C PRO A 96 -8.53 -10.62 -4.72
N GLY A 97 -7.68 -11.19 -3.87
CA GLY A 97 -8.00 -11.39 -2.44
C GLY A 97 -8.81 -12.64 -2.12
N CYS A 98 -9.38 -13.33 -3.12
CA CYS A 98 -10.16 -14.57 -2.94
C CYS A 98 -9.33 -15.85 -2.80
N PHE A 99 -8.00 -15.72 -2.65
CA PHE A 99 -7.12 -16.82 -2.26
C PHE A 99 -5.93 -16.31 -1.44
N GLY A 100 -5.51 -17.03 -0.40
CA GLY A 100 -4.48 -16.60 0.57
C GLY A 100 -3.02 -16.60 0.08
N LEU A 101 -2.75 -16.40 -1.21
CA LEU A 101 -1.41 -16.52 -1.82
C LEU A 101 -0.73 -15.19 -2.21
N ASP A 102 -1.28 -14.05 -1.79
CA ASP A 102 -0.76 -12.70 -2.11
C ASP A 102 0.18 -12.11 -1.04
#